data_AF-A0A660TWQ5-F1
#
_entry.id   AF-A0A660TWQ5-F1
#
_cell.length_a   1.000
_cell.length_b   1.000
_cell.length_c   1.000
_cell.angle_alpha   90.00
_cell.angle_beta   90.00
_cell.angle_gamma   90.00
#
_symmetry.space_group_name_H-M   'P 1'
#
loop_
_entity.id
_entity.type
_entity.pdbx_description
1 polymer ?
#
loop_
_entity_poly.entity_id
_entity_poly.type
_entity_poly.pdbx_seq_one_letter_code
_entity_poly.pdbx_strand_id
1 'polypeptide(L)'
;GDKELFTRAGAFGLDAQGYLVNPANGLRLQGWVPEQLADGTTGPIKSAADVTDLIIPVGSKDPAKQTTLVELACNLDKRIAVIPPGAGPATVSEGTWSLDKKVYDSFGNTHMMRMNFTRTPAVNNSWDVVVQVDPERPADADVPPNVTLGFDPATAAGNGAGEGTFTITFDNLGAIATVTDAQGNISDTGKIQIPVTFDVENDATGAVLTQNFQIDVGEVGSYTNSTTQFAETSSTKAFRQDGYSMGYLETYKIDQNGVITAVYSNGTERDLGQIAMATFTNPGGLEKMGETLFSESINSGEALLGPSGIAGKGKIISGTLEMSNVDLAEQFTDMIVTQRGFQANSKTIQTSDQMLQELLTLKR
;
A
#
# COMPACT_ATOMS: atom_id res chain seq x y z
N GLY A 1 32.32 -5.60 16.73
CA GLY A 1 31.86 -4.22 16.92
C GLY A 1 31.39 -3.78 15.58
N ASP A 2 30.09 -3.67 15.40
CA ASP A 2 29.50 -3.28 14.13
C ASP A 2 29.88 -1.83 13.88
N LYS A 3 30.63 -1.59 12.80
CA LYS A 3 31.05 -0.25 12.41
C LYS A 3 30.07 0.26 11.36
N GLU A 4 29.48 1.40 11.63
CA GLU A 4 28.67 2.12 10.65
C GLU A 4 29.59 2.76 9.61
N LEU A 5 29.23 2.58 8.34
CA LEU A 5 29.98 3.09 7.20
C LEU A 5 29.00 3.83 6.30
N PHE A 6 29.49 4.94 5.76
CA PHE A 6 28.73 5.84 4.92
C PHE A 6 29.28 5.78 3.50
N THR A 7 28.41 5.81 2.50
CA THR A 7 28.81 5.88 1.11
C THR A 7 27.92 6.83 0.34
N ARG A 8 28.49 7.41 -0.71
CA ARG A 8 27.76 8.19 -1.72
C ARG A 8 27.43 7.33 -2.95
N ALA A 9 28.07 6.17 -3.10
CA ALA A 9 27.83 5.30 -4.25
C ALA A 9 26.46 4.61 -4.12
N GLY A 10 25.58 4.84 -5.10
CA GLY A 10 24.23 4.26 -5.16
C GLY A 10 24.15 2.86 -5.79
N ALA A 11 25.26 2.13 -5.87
CA ALA A 11 25.28 0.81 -6.50
C ALA A 11 24.90 -0.27 -5.48
N PHE A 12 23.61 -0.60 -5.41
CA PHE A 12 23.08 -1.64 -4.53
C PHE A 12 22.41 -2.75 -5.34
N GLY A 13 22.58 -3.98 -4.89
CA GLY A 13 21.88 -5.17 -5.38
C GLY A 13 21.13 -5.86 -4.24
N LEU A 14 20.33 -6.85 -4.58
CA LEU A 14 19.67 -7.70 -3.61
C LEU A 14 20.52 -8.96 -3.37
N ASP A 15 20.69 -9.33 -2.10
CA ASP A 15 21.26 -10.62 -1.74
C ASP A 15 20.20 -11.75 -1.79
N ALA A 16 20.62 -13.00 -1.51
CA ALA A 16 19.72 -14.16 -1.55
C ALA A 16 18.66 -14.15 -0.43
N GLN A 17 18.83 -13.31 0.59
CA GLN A 17 17.90 -13.14 1.71
C GLN A 17 17.03 -11.88 1.53
N GLY A 18 17.20 -11.14 0.43
CA GLY A 18 16.44 -9.94 0.10
C GLY A 18 16.98 -8.65 0.71
N TYR A 19 18.14 -8.66 1.38
CA TYR A 19 18.75 -7.43 1.86
C TYR A 19 19.29 -6.60 0.71
N LEU A 20 19.14 -5.28 0.81
CA LEU A 20 19.85 -4.34 -0.06
C LEU A 20 21.32 -4.29 0.37
N VAL A 21 22.20 -4.80 -0.48
CA VAL A 21 23.64 -4.89 -0.22
C VAL A 21 24.44 -4.18 -1.30
N ASN A 22 25.59 -3.63 -0.93
CA ASN A 22 26.57 -3.23 -1.91
C ASN A 22 27.28 -4.50 -2.44
N PRO A 23 27.20 -4.79 -3.75
CA PRO A 23 27.73 -6.03 -4.31
C PRO A 23 29.26 -6.15 -4.23
N ALA A 24 30.00 -5.06 -4.00
CA ALA A 24 31.45 -5.08 -3.91
C ALA A 24 31.96 -5.61 -2.55
N ASN A 25 31.28 -5.25 -1.46
CA ASN A 25 31.76 -5.46 -0.09
C ASN A 25 30.76 -6.19 0.82
N GLY A 26 29.53 -6.44 0.35
CA GLY A 26 28.50 -7.16 1.10
C GLY A 26 27.89 -6.37 2.27
N LEU A 27 28.20 -5.08 2.40
CA LEU A 27 27.61 -4.22 3.42
C LEU A 27 26.13 -3.97 3.11
N ARG A 28 25.33 -3.94 4.16
CA ARG A 28 23.87 -3.77 4.07
C ARG A 28 23.47 -2.31 4.15
N LEU A 29 22.46 -1.94 3.37
CA LEU A 29 21.84 -0.63 3.41
C LEU A 29 20.83 -0.59 4.57
N GLN A 30 20.91 0.49 5.35
CA GLN A 30 20.06 0.69 6.51
C GLN A 30 19.01 1.78 6.28
N GLY A 31 17.92 1.68 7.02
CA GLY A 31 16.79 2.60 6.94
C GLY A 31 15.75 2.35 8.02
N TRP A 32 14.62 3.02 7.90
CA TRP A 32 13.49 2.82 8.80
C TRP A 32 12.53 1.82 8.18
N VAL A 33 12.34 0.70 8.86
CA VAL A 33 11.27 -0.24 8.52
C VAL A 33 10.00 0.18 9.25
N PRO A 34 8.84 0.13 8.58
CA PRO A 34 7.57 0.41 9.21
C PRO A 34 7.20 -0.73 10.18
N GLU A 35 6.45 -0.37 11.22
CA GLU A 35 5.91 -1.33 12.17
C GLU A 35 4.78 -2.13 11.50
N GLN A 36 4.82 -3.46 11.60
CA GLN A 36 3.74 -4.30 11.09
C GLN A 36 2.54 -4.21 12.02
N LEU A 37 1.40 -3.76 11.51
CA LEU A 37 0.16 -3.67 12.27
C LEU A 37 -0.49 -5.06 12.40
N ALA A 38 -1.31 -5.22 13.44
CA ALA A 38 -1.98 -6.49 13.76
C ALA A 38 -2.97 -6.97 12.68
N ASP A 39 -3.36 -6.09 11.75
CA ASP A 39 -4.25 -6.36 10.61
C ASP A 39 -3.49 -6.82 9.36
N GLY A 40 -2.18 -7.07 9.46
CA GLY A 40 -1.32 -7.45 8.34
C GLY A 40 -0.98 -6.28 7.41
N THR A 41 -1.40 -5.06 7.73
CA THR A 41 -1.01 -3.86 6.98
C THR A 41 0.27 -3.25 7.53
N THR A 42 0.96 -2.53 6.67
CA THR A 42 2.16 -1.82 7.04
C THR A 42 1.80 -0.49 7.70
N GLY A 43 2.26 -0.26 8.93
CA GLY A 43 2.10 1.02 9.62
C GLY A 43 2.92 2.15 8.98
N PRO A 44 2.74 3.40 9.43
CA PRO A 44 3.53 4.51 8.92
C PRO A 44 5.02 4.33 9.27
N ILE A 45 5.89 4.74 8.36
CA ILE A 45 7.34 4.73 8.58
C ILE A 45 7.69 5.79 9.62
N LYS A 46 8.28 5.36 10.74
CA LYS A 46 8.70 6.23 11.84
C LYS A 46 10.18 6.58 11.68
N SER A 47 10.48 7.72 11.06
CA SER A 47 11.85 8.21 10.83
C SER A 47 12.60 8.68 12.10
N ALA A 48 11.97 8.57 13.27
CA ALA A 48 12.57 8.83 14.58
C ALA A 48 13.01 7.56 15.31
N ALA A 49 12.76 6.37 14.75
CA ALA A 49 13.21 5.10 15.30
C ALA A 49 14.69 4.83 14.93
N ASP A 50 15.29 3.84 15.58
CA ASP A 50 16.61 3.34 15.20
C ASP A 50 16.58 2.76 13.77
N VAL A 51 17.68 2.94 13.05
CA VAL A 51 17.82 2.37 11.70
C VAL A 51 18.08 0.86 11.79
N THR A 52 17.51 0.14 10.84
CA THR A 52 17.64 -1.32 10.71
C THR A 52 17.96 -1.68 9.27
N ASP A 53 18.42 -2.91 9.05
CA ASP A 53 18.74 -3.41 7.71
C ASP A 53 17.47 -3.45 6.84
N LEU A 54 17.53 -2.86 5.64
CA LEU A 54 16.40 -2.87 4.71
C LEU A 54 16.31 -4.21 3.98
N ILE A 55 15.14 -4.85 4.11
CA ILE A 55 14.83 -6.13 3.48
C ILE A 55 13.72 -5.92 2.45
N ILE A 56 13.98 -6.35 1.22
CA ILE A 56 12.98 -6.54 0.18
C ILE A 56 12.72 -8.05 0.10
N PRO A 57 11.61 -8.55 0.68
CA PRO A 57 11.35 -9.98 0.76
C PRO A 57 10.95 -10.51 -0.62
N VAL A 58 11.94 -10.80 -1.46
CA VAL A 58 11.76 -11.35 -2.81
C VAL A 58 11.09 -12.72 -2.74
N GLY A 59 10.03 -12.91 -3.51
CA GLY A 59 9.24 -14.14 -3.49
C GLY A 59 8.33 -14.31 -2.26
N SER A 60 8.20 -13.28 -1.42
CA SER A 60 7.17 -13.28 -0.38
C SER A 60 5.77 -13.18 -0.96
N LYS A 61 4.81 -13.55 -0.11
CA LYS A 61 3.38 -13.49 -0.40
C LYS A 61 2.76 -12.43 0.50
N ASP A 62 1.96 -11.56 -0.08
CA ASP A 62 1.02 -10.73 0.68
C ASP A 62 -0.17 -11.64 1.04
N PRO A 63 -0.47 -11.86 2.33
CA PRO A 63 -1.59 -12.68 2.74
C PRO A 63 -2.90 -12.08 2.19
N ALA A 64 -3.88 -12.94 1.95
CA ALA A 64 -5.21 -12.47 1.60
C ALA A 64 -5.79 -11.64 2.75
N LYS A 65 -6.59 -10.63 2.39
CA LYS A 65 -7.36 -9.85 3.35
C LYS A 65 -8.83 -10.10 3.07
N GLN A 66 -9.55 -10.56 4.09
CA GLN A 66 -11.01 -10.67 4.03
C GLN A 66 -11.64 -9.30 3.81
N THR A 67 -12.73 -9.26 3.06
CA THR A 67 -13.52 -8.04 2.92
C THR A 67 -14.13 -7.69 4.29
N THR A 68 -13.89 -6.47 4.78
CA THR A 68 -14.50 -5.97 6.03
C THR A 68 -15.51 -4.87 5.75
N LEU A 69 -15.34 -4.14 4.64
CA LEU A 69 -16.21 -3.05 4.25
C LEU A 69 -16.50 -3.10 2.75
N VAL A 70 -17.78 -2.99 2.41
CA VAL A 70 -18.30 -2.85 1.05
C VAL A 70 -19.08 -1.54 0.98
N GLU A 71 -18.56 -0.56 0.25
CA GLU A 71 -19.25 0.69 -0.03
C GLU A 71 -20.03 0.55 -1.34
N LEU A 72 -21.34 0.79 -1.25
CA LEU A 72 -22.25 0.74 -2.38
C LEU A 72 -22.96 2.09 -2.53
N ALA A 73 -22.76 2.71 -3.70
CA ALA A 73 -23.58 3.82 -4.14
C ALA A 73 -24.21 3.48 -5.49
N CYS A 74 -25.53 3.33 -5.51
CA CYS A 74 -26.29 3.07 -6.72
C CYS A 74 -27.46 4.04 -6.85
N ASN A 75 -27.95 4.22 -8.07
CA ASN A 75 -29.24 4.84 -8.32
C ASN A 75 -30.27 3.75 -8.63
N LEU A 76 -31.45 3.82 -8.00
CA LEU A 76 -32.58 2.93 -8.24
C LEU A 76 -33.69 3.68 -8.99
N ASP A 77 -34.16 3.12 -10.11
CA ASP A 77 -35.15 3.79 -10.96
C ASP A 77 -36.53 3.86 -10.28
N LYS A 78 -36.97 5.09 -9.96
CA LYS A 78 -38.30 5.37 -9.39
C LYS A 78 -39.46 4.98 -10.31
N ARG A 79 -39.24 4.77 -11.62
CA ARG A 79 -40.29 4.45 -12.60
C ARG A 79 -40.61 2.97 -12.66
N ILE A 80 -39.80 2.10 -12.06
CA ILE A 80 -40.06 0.66 -12.00
C ILE A 80 -41.39 0.41 -11.28
N ALA A 81 -42.25 -0.40 -11.90
CA ALA A 81 -43.56 -0.73 -11.34
C ALA A 81 -43.40 -1.45 -10.00
N VAL A 82 -44.26 -1.10 -9.04
CA VAL A 82 -44.30 -1.76 -7.74
C VAL A 82 -44.81 -3.19 -7.92
N ILE A 83 -44.13 -4.16 -7.32
CA ILE A 83 -44.53 -5.57 -7.38
C ILE A 83 -45.67 -5.81 -6.36
N PRO A 84 -46.89 -6.20 -6.76
CA PRO A 84 -47.97 -6.47 -5.81
C PRO A 84 -47.72 -7.75 -4.99
N PRO A 85 -48.29 -7.88 -3.76
CA PRO A 85 -48.10 -9.07 -2.94
C PRO A 85 -48.70 -10.30 -3.65
N GLY A 86 -47.90 -11.35 -3.84
CA GLY A 86 -48.31 -12.56 -4.58
C GLY A 86 -48.16 -12.50 -6.10
N ALA A 87 -47.38 -11.55 -6.62
CA ALA A 87 -47.03 -11.49 -8.04
C ALA A 87 -46.31 -12.77 -8.51
N GLY A 88 -46.59 -13.19 -9.74
CA GLY A 88 -45.91 -14.34 -10.35
C GLY A 88 -44.40 -14.09 -10.54
N PRO A 89 -43.57 -15.14 -10.66
CA PRO A 89 -42.10 -15.01 -10.72
C PRO A 89 -41.59 -14.08 -11.84
N ALA A 90 -42.31 -14.01 -12.97
CA ALA A 90 -41.98 -13.14 -14.09
C ALA A 90 -42.13 -11.64 -13.75
N THR A 91 -43.20 -11.27 -13.04
CA THR A 91 -43.46 -9.89 -12.63
C THR A 91 -42.49 -9.45 -11.52
N VAL A 92 -42.07 -10.37 -10.66
CA VAL A 92 -41.01 -10.11 -9.66
C VAL A 92 -39.68 -9.84 -10.36
N SER A 93 -39.32 -10.66 -11.36
CA SER A 93 -38.08 -10.49 -12.12
C SER A 93 -38.03 -9.18 -12.91
N GLU A 94 -39.15 -8.71 -13.47
CA GLU A 94 -39.21 -7.43 -14.20
C GLU A 94 -39.05 -6.21 -13.28
N GLY A 95 -39.46 -6.33 -12.01
CA GLY A 95 -39.32 -5.29 -11.00
C GLY A 95 -38.05 -5.41 -10.15
N THR A 96 -37.20 -6.41 -10.42
CA THR A 96 -35.94 -6.64 -9.67
C THR A 96 -34.77 -6.09 -10.44
N TRP A 97 -33.95 -5.26 -9.79
CA TRP A 97 -32.63 -4.92 -10.28
C TRP A 97 -31.59 -5.73 -9.50
N SER A 98 -30.70 -6.44 -10.18
CA SER A 98 -29.68 -7.30 -9.56
C SER A 98 -28.28 -6.74 -9.77
N LEU A 99 -27.46 -6.85 -8.75
CA LEU A 99 -26.06 -6.42 -8.75
C LEU A 99 -25.16 -7.56 -8.29
N ASP A 100 -24.23 -7.97 -9.14
CA ASP A 100 -23.23 -9.00 -8.83
C ASP A 100 -21.86 -8.37 -8.60
N LYS A 101 -21.27 -8.64 -7.43
CA LYS A 101 -19.96 -8.14 -7.02
C LYS A 101 -19.15 -9.20 -6.29
N LYS A 102 -17.84 -9.14 -6.46
CA LYS A 102 -16.90 -10.05 -5.82
C LYS A 102 -16.55 -9.56 -4.43
N VAL A 103 -16.59 -10.46 -3.45
CA VAL A 103 -16.05 -10.27 -2.10
C VAL A 103 -15.03 -11.38 -1.81
N TYR A 104 -14.13 -11.15 -0.86
CA TYR A 104 -13.02 -12.05 -0.54
C TYR A 104 -13.14 -12.59 0.87
N ASP A 105 -12.82 -13.87 1.02
CA ASP A 105 -12.73 -14.52 2.32
C ASP A 105 -11.35 -14.34 2.98
N SER A 106 -11.20 -14.82 4.22
CA SER A 106 -9.92 -14.85 4.94
C SER A 106 -8.83 -15.71 4.28
N PHE A 107 -9.19 -16.62 3.38
CA PHE A 107 -8.26 -17.47 2.65
C PHE A 107 -7.88 -16.88 1.27
N GLY A 108 -8.59 -15.85 0.81
CA GLY A 108 -8.45 -15.22 -0.49
C GLY A 108 -9.30 -15.84 -1.60
N ASN A 109 -10.23 -16.75 -1.29
CA ASN A 109 -11.22 -17.22 -2.25
C ASN A 109 -12.19 -16.08 -2.59
N THR A 110 -12.66 -16.10 -3.84
CA THR A 110 -13.62 -15.13 -4.33
C THR A 110 -15.03 -15.67 -4.16
N HIS A 111 -15.88 -14.92 -3.48
CA HIS A 111 -17.31 -15.18 -3.38
C HIS A 111 -18.09 -14.15 -4.21
N MET A 112 -19.14 -14.60 -4.88
CA MET A 112 -20.02 -13.72 -5.66
C MET A 112 -21.19 -13.27 -4.79
N MET A 113 -21.15 -12.01 -4.35
CA MET A 113 -22.27 -11.37 -3.69
C MET A 113 -23.25 -10.85 -4.74
N ARG A 114 -24.50 -11.31 -4.66
CA ARG A 114 -25.64 -10.82 -5.43
C ARG A 114 -26.56 -10.01 -4.54
N MET A 115 -26.90 -8.81 -4.96
CA MET A 115 -27.90 -7.97 -4.30
C MET A 115 -29.08 -7.76 -5.26
N ASN A 116 -30.27 -8.21 -4.86
CA ASN A 116 -31.51 -8.05 -5.61
C ASN A 116 -32.37 -6.96 -4.96
N PHE A 117 -32.61 -5.88 -5.69
CA PHE A 117 -33.43 -4.75 -5.27
C PHE A 117 -34.83 -4.91 -5.85
N THR A 118 -35.83 -5.16 -4.99
CA THR A 118 -37.24 -5.30 -5.35
C THR A 118 -38.03 -4.13 -4.79
N ARG A 119 -38.87 -3.51 -5.61
CA ARG A 119 -39.73 -2.41 -5.13
C ARG A 119 -41.02 -2.95 -4.51
N THR A 120 -41.25 -2.69 -3.23
CA THR A 120 -42.40 -3.23 -2.50
C THR A 120 -43.57 -2.25 -2.36
N PRO A 121 -44.81 -2.77 -2.21
CA PRO A 121 -46.03 -1.96 -2.15
C PRO A 121 -46.40 -1.52 -0.74
N ALA A 122 -45.74 -2.06 0.29
CA ALA A 122 -46.12 -1.84 1.69
C ALA A 122 -45.90 -0.39 2.14
N VAL A 123 -44.84 0.26 1.63
CA VAL A 123 -44.47 1.65 1.97
C VAL A 123 -44.07 2.39 0.69
N ASN A 124 -44.51 3.64 0.54
CA ASN A 124 -44.14 4.45 -0.62
C ASN A 124 -42.61 4.72 -0.62
N ASN A 125 -41.97 4.62 -1.79
CA ASN A 125 -40.51 4.74 -1.94
C ASN A 125 -39.70 3.73 -1.08
N SER A 126 -40.19 2.50 -0.93
CA SER A 126 -39.43 1.42 -0.28
C SER A 126 -38.90 0.41 -1.29
N TRP A 127 -37.71 -0.11 -0.99
CA TRP A 127 -37.03 -1.14 -1.75
C TRP A 127 -36.53 -2.21 -0.79
N ASP A 128 -36.95 -3.46 -1.02
CA ASP A 128 -36.41 -4.60 -0.32
C ASP A 128 -35.16 -5.08 -1.06
N VAL A 129 -34.11 -5.32 -0.29
CA VAL A 129 -32.81 -5.75 -0.79
C VAL A 129 -32.54 -7.13 -0.23
N VAL A 130 -32.48 -8.11 -1.12
CA VAL A 130 -32.07 -9.47 -0.79
C VAL A 130 -30.60 -9.62 -1.15
N VAL A 131 -29.75 -9.91 -0.17
CA VAL A 131 -28.33 -10.20 -0.37
C VAL A 131 -28.11 -11.69 -0.25
N GLN A 132 -27.46 -12.23 -1.28
CA GLN A 132 -27.02 -13.62 -1.37
C GLN A 132 -25.51 -13.62 -1.61
N VAL A 133 -24.81 -14.58 -1.04
CA VAL A 133 -23.39 -14.84 -1.29
C VAL A 133 -23.30 -16.25 -1.88
N ASP A 134 -22.63 -16.36 -3.02
CA ASP A 134 -22.56 -17.57 -3.85
C ASP A 134 -23.94 -18.16 -4.22
N PRO A 135 -24.77 -17.43 -4.97
CA PRO A 135 -26.10 -17.89 -5.38
C PRO A 135 -26.08 -19.13 -6.29
N GLU A 136 -24.92 -19.51 -6.82
CA GLU A 136 -24.73 -20.71 -7.65
C GLU A 136 -24.49 -21.98 -6.81
N ARG A 137 -24.20 -21.84 -5.51
CA ARG A 137 -24.03 -22.96 -4.60
C ARG A 137 -25.43 -23.54 -4.29
N PRO A 138 -25.66 -24.85 -4.52
CA PRO A 138 -26.96 -25.44 -4.23
C PRO A 138 -27.26 -25.34 -2.72
N ALA A 139 -28.50 -25.02 -2.38
CA ALA A 139 -28.98 -24.94 -0.99
C ALA A 139 -28.87 -26.27 -0.19
N ASP A 140 -28.55 -27.36 -0.90
CA ASP A 140 -28.35 -28.73 -0.39
C ASP A 140 -26.85 -29.12 -0.31
N ALA A 141 -25.94 -28.14 -0.37
CA ALA A 141 -24.51 -28.37 -0.13
C ALA A 141 -24.25 -28.68 1.36
N ASP A 142 -23.23 -29.48 1.68
CA ASP A 142 -22.84 -29.92 3.04
C ASP A 142 -22.68 -28.75 4.05
N VAL A 143 -22.46 -27.54 3.53
CA VAL A 143 -22.61 -26.25 4.24
C VAL A 143 -23.47 -25.33 3.35
N PRO A 144 -24.73 -25.03 3.70
CA PRO A 144 -25.51 -24.02 2.98
C PRO A 144 -24.86 -22.64 3.19
N PRO A 145 -24.83 -21.76 2.17
CA PRO A 145 -24.30 -20.40 2.32
C PRO A 145 -25.28 -19.59 3.17
N ASN A 146 -25.30 -19.75 4.49
CA ASN A 146 -26.19 -18.99 5.34
C ASN A 146 -25.68 -17.55 5.38
N VAL A 147 -26.38 -16.66 4.67
CA VAL A 147 -26.17 -15.22 4.76
C VAL A 147 -27.12 -14.69 5.81
N THR A 148 -26.56 -14.17 6.88
CA THR A 148 -27.30 -13.52 7.95
C THR A 148 -27.03 -12.02 7.90
N LEU A 149 -28.11 -11.23 7.79
CA LEU A 149 -28.09 -9.76 7.76
C LEU A 149 -28.89 -9.21 8.93
N GLY A 150 -28.36 -8.20 9.59
CA GLY A 150 -29.06 -7.48 10.66
C GLY A 150 -28.15 -6.54 11.43
N PHE A 151 -28.72 -5.49 12.02
CA PHE A 151 -27.97 -4.52 12.83
C PHE A 151 -27.50 -5.09 14.18
N ASP A 152 -28.03 -6.24 14.60
CA ASP A 152 -27.56 -7.02 15.74
C ASP A 152 -27.17 -8.45 15.30
N PRO A 153 -25.87 -8.81 15.32
CA PRO A 153 -25.41 -10.13 14.88
C PRO A 153 -25.85 -11.28 15.81
N ALA A 154 -26.26 -11.02 17.06
CA ALA A 154 -26.68 -12.06 18.00
C ALA A 154 -28.13 -12.52 17.80
N THR A 155 -28.99 -11.68 17.21
CA THR A 155 -30.41 -11.97 16.96
C THR A 155 -30.73 -12.19 15.49
N ALA A 156 -29.77 -11.99 14.59
CA ALA A 156 -29.93 -12.19 13.15
C ALA A 156 -30.02 -13.68 12.73
N ALA A 157 -29.91 -14.64 13.67
CA ALA A 157 -29.95 -16.09 13.48
C ALA A 157 -31.30 -16.69 13.02
N GLY A 158 -32.12 -15.94 12.29
CA GLY A 158 -33.47 -16.33 11.88
C GLY A 158 -33.73 -16.42 10.38
N ASN A 159 -32.77 -16.05 9.53
CA ASN A 159 -32.98 -16.10 8.07
C ASN A 159 -32.56 -17.47 7.55
N GLY A 160 -33.52 -18.41 7.52
CA GLY A 160 -33.31 -19.73 6.94
C GLY A 160 -32.76 -19.65 5.52
N ALA A 161 -31.76 -20.50 5.23
CA ALA A 161 -31.23 -20.81 3.91
C ALA A 161 -30.90 -19.61 3.00
N GLY A 162 -29.84 -18.87 3.36
CA GLY A 162 -29.00 -18.16 2.39
C GLY A 162 -29.47 -16.82 1.81
N GLU A 163 -30.50 -16.22 2.40
CA GLU A 163 -30.99 -14.89 2.01
C GLU A 163 -31.03 -13.97 3.23
N GLY A 164 -30.18 -12.94 3.24
CA GLY A 164 -30.38 -11.83 4.14
C GLY A 164 -31.23 -10.75 3.48
N THR A 165 -32.21 -10.19 4.17
CA THR A 165 -33.08 -9.14 3.63
C THR A 165 -33.04 -7.89 4.48
N PHE A 166 -32.96 -6.71 3.84
CA PHE A 166 -33.17 -5.42 4.49
C PHE A 166 -33.95 -4.49 3.56
N THR A 167 -34.73 -3.57 4.13
CA THR A 167 -35.55 -2.61 3.40
C THR A 167 -34.94 -1.23 3.49
N ILE A 168 -34.71 -0.58 2.34
CA ILE A 168 -34.31 0.82 2.25
C ILE A 168 -35.56 1.66 1.95
N THR A 169 -35.78 2.71 2.74
CA THR A 169 -36.80 3.73 2.44
C THR A 169 -36.13 5.03 2.02
N PHE A 170 -36.71 5.68 1.02
CA PHE A 170 -36.23 6.97 0.51
C PHE A 170 -37.21 8.10 0.83
N ASP A 171 -36.67 9.30 1.01
CA ASP A 171 -37.46 10.51 1.13
C ASP A 171 -38.12 10.89 -0.21
N ASN A 172 -38.94 11.95 -0.20
CA ASN A 172 -39.58 12.43 -1.41
C ASN A 172 -38.60 13.06 -2.43
N LEU A 173 -37.38 13.38 -2.01
CA LEU A 173 -36.33 14.00 -2.82
C LEU A 173 -35.37 12.95 -3.43
N GLY A 174 -35.49 11.68 -3.05
CA GLY A 174 -34.70 10.55 -3.56
C GLY A 174 -33.46 10.21 -2.74
N ALA A 175 -33.27 10.81 -1.55
CA ALA A 175 -32.21 10.44 -0.62
C ALA A 175 -32.67 9.32 0.34
N ILE A 176 -31.73 8.56 0.91
CA ILE A 176 -32.07 7.55 1.92
C ILE A 176 -32.64 8.24 3.15
N ALA A 177 -33.80 7.76 3.62
CA ALA A 177 -34.45 8.21 4.84
C ALA A 177 -34.15 7.25 5.99
N THR A 178 -34.48 5.97 5.83
CA THR A 178 -34.20 4.94 6.84
C THR A 178 -33.87 3.61 6.18
N VAL A 179 -33.11 2.78 6.88
CA VAL A 179 -32.91 1.36 6.53
C VAL A 179 -33.39 0.50 7.67
N THR A 180 -34.19 -0.52 7.36
CA THR A 180 -34.77 -1.45 8.32
C THR A 180 -34.31 -2.87 7.99
N ASP A 181 -33.83 -3.63 8.97
CA ASP A 181 -33.51 -5.05 8.76
C ASP A 181 -34.77 -5.94 8.83
N ALA A 182 -34.63 -7.24 8.54
CA ALA A 182 -35.73 -8.21 8.60
C ALA A 182 -36.36 -8.34 10.01
N GLN A 183 -35.61 -7.96 11.06
CA GLN A 183 -36.00 -8.04 12.45
C GLN A 183 -36.67 -6.74 12.95
N GLY A 184 -36.75 -5.71 12.10
CA GLY A 184 -37.40 -4.43 12.41
C GLY A 184 -36.50 -3.41 13.11
N ASN A 185 -35.19 -3.64 13.18
CA ASN A 185 -34.24 -2.62 13.66
C ASN A 185 -34.05 -1.56 12.58
N ILE A 186 -34.14 -0.29 12.97
CA ILE A 186 -34.09 0.86 12.06
C ILE A 186 -32.81 1.64 12.30
N SER A 187 -32.11 1.97 11.21
CA SER A 187 -31.04 2.96 11.17
C SER A 187 -31.54 4.20 10.41
N ASP A 188 -31.64 5.33 11.11
CA ASP A 188 -32.21 6.59 10.62
C ASP A 188 -31.25 7.79 10.72
N THR A 189 -30.03 7.58 11.21
CA THR A 189 -29.08 8.67 11.49
C THR A 189 -27.66 8.28 11.06
N GLY A 190 -27.00 9.17 10.32
CA GLY A 190 -25.60 9.04 9.93
C GLY A 190 -25.35 8.03 8.81
N LYS A 191 -24.15 7.43 8.79
CA LYS A 191 -23.78 6.39 7.82
C LYS A 191 -24.46 5.08 8.16
N ILE A 192 -25.07 4.46 7.16
CA ILE A 192 -25.79 3.20 7.31
C ILE A 192 -24.87 2.06 6.93
N GLN A 193 -24.37 1.38 7.96
CA GLN A 193 -23.55 0.18 7.82
C GLN A 193 -24.35 -1.04 8.29
N ILE A 194 -24.63 -1.94 7.36
CA ILE A 194 -25.37 -3.17 7.63
C ILE A 194 -24.34 -4.29 7.84
N PRO A 195 -24.24 -4.89 9.03
CA PRO A 195 -23.45 -6.09 9.23
C PRO A 195 -24.02 -7.24 8.41
N VAL A 196 -23.14 -7.89 7.67
CA VAL A 196 -23.39 -9.11 6.93
C VAL A 196 -22.50 -10.18 7.47
N THR A 197 -23.07 -11.33 7.75
CA THR A 197 -22.34 -12.52 8.12
C THR A 197 -22.63 -13.60 7.10
N PHE A 198 -21.61 -14.31 6.66
CA PHE A 198 -21.77 -15.45 5.76
C PHE A 198 -20.83 -16.57 6.15
N ASP A 199 -21.29 -17.79 5.90
CA ASP A 199 -20.58 -19.00 6.23
C ASP A 199 -19.63 -19.39 5.10
N VAL A 200 -18.35 -19.52 5.43
CA VAL A 200 -17.30 -20.01 4.52
C VAL A 200 -16.99 -21.46 4.86
N GLU A 201 -16.97 -22.30 3.83
CA GLU A 201 -16.58 -23.70 3.95
C GLU A 201 -15.07 -23.82 4.21
N ASN A 202 -14.70 -24.47 5.31
CA ASN A 202 -13.31 -24.80 5.61
C ASN A 202 -13.03 -26.25 5.21
N ASP A 203 -12.14 -26.43 4.24
CA ASP A 203 -11.76 -27.71 3.64
C ASP A 203 -11.05 -28.68 4.62
N ALA A 204 -10.52 -28.18 5.74
CA ALA A 204 -9.67 -28.98 6.63
C ALA A 204 -10.40 -29.75 7.74
N THR A 205 -11.62 -29.36 8.16
CA THR A 205 -12.30 -29.98 9.31
C THR A 205 -13.84 -30.02 9.24
N GLY A 206 -14.48 -29.52 8.19
CA GLY A 206 -15.94 -29.38 8.13
C GLY A 206 -16.51 -28.40 9.15
N ALA A 207 -15.64 -27.61 9.81
CA ALA A 207 -16.03 -26.53 10.70
C ALA A 207 -16.35 -25.29 9.86
N VAL A 208 -17.58 -24.80 9.95
CA VAL A 208 -18.01 -23.59 9.25
C VAL A 208 -17.31 -22.38 9.87
N LEU A 209 -16.60 -21.60 9.05
CA LEU A 209 -16.02 -20.33 9.48
C LEU A 209 -16.98 -19.21 9.07
N THR A 210 -17.65 -18.60 10.05
CA THR A 210 -18.49 -17.43 9.77
C THR A 210 -17.61 -16.19 9.64
N GLN A 211 -17.70 -15.51 8.50
CA GLN A 211 -17.05 -14.23 8.27
C GLN A 211 -18.07 -13.11 8.34
N ASN A 212 -17.60 -11.92 8.71
CA ASN A 212 -18.41 -10.73 8.77
C ASN A 212 -17.80 -9.60 7.93
N PHE A 213 -18.67 -8.83 7.30
CA PHE A 213 -18.33 -7.59 6.62
C PHE A 213 -19.49 -6.61 6.74
N GLN A 214 -19.25 -5.33 6.53
CA GLN A 214 -20.28 -4.30 6.58
C GLN A 214 -20.58 -3.80 5.18
N ILE A 215 -21.86 -3.72 4.82
CA ILE A 215 -22.31 -3.00 3.62
C ILE A 215 -22.67 -1.58 4.02
N ASP A 216 -21.91 -0.60 3.53
CA ASP A 216 -22.22 0.82 3.62
C ASP A 216 -23.02 1.23 2.39
N VAL A 217 -24.30 1.57 2.59
CA VAL A 217 -25.20 2.03 1.51
C VAL A 217 -25.23 3.56 1.40
N GLY A 218 -24.49 4.27 2.24
CA GLY A 218 -24.38 5.71 2.28
C GLY A 218 -24.84 6.35 3.58
N GLU A 219 -25.00 7.67 3.53
CA GLU A 219 -25.45 8.50 4.65
C GLU A 219 -26.88 8.99 4.43
N VAL A 220 -27.68 9.00 5.51
CA VAL A 220 -29.06 9.50 5.50
C VAL A 220 -29.09 10.95 5.03
N GLY A 221 -29.94 11.25 4.03
CA GLY A 221 -30.07 12.58 3.44
C GLY A 221 -28.93 13.03 2.52
N SER A 222 -27.91 12.20 2.28
CA SER A 222 -26.82 12.49 1.33
C SER A 222 -27.09 11.92 -0.06
N TYR A 223 -26.59 12.61 -1.09
CA TYR A 223 -26.60 12.16 -2.50
C TYR A 223 -25.20 11.73 -3.00
N THR A 224 -24.16 11.96 -2.18
CA THR A 224 -22.77 11.68 -2.54
C THR A 224 -22.35 10.40 -1.86
N ASN A 225 -21.82 9.44 -2.63
CA ASN A 225 -21.45 8.10 -2.15
C ASN A 225 -22.56 7.41 -1.35
N SER A 226 -23.81 7.68 -1.73
CA SER A 226 -25.00 7.14 -1.12
C SER A 226 -25.91 6.55 -2.19
N THR A 227 -26.73 5.60 -1.78
CA THR A 227 -27.77 5.05 -2.64
C THR A 227 -28.89 6.07 -2.82
N THR A 228 -29.37 6.25 -4.04
CA THR A 228 -30.40 7.26 -4.36
C THR A 228 -31.54 6.64 -5.15
N GLN A 229 -32.69 7.29 -5.10
CA GLN A 229 -33.85 6.94 -5.91
C GLN A 229 -34.26 8.10 -6.84
N PHE A 230 -33.73 8.11 -8.05
CA PHE A 230 -34.11 9.06 -9.11
C PHE A 230 -34.86 8.38 -10.26
N ALA A 231 -35.55 9.18 -11.07
CA ALA A 231 -36.30 8.72 -12.24
C ALA A 231 -35.38 8.48 -13.46
N GLU A 232 -34.33 7.71 -13.26
CA GLU A 232 -33.36 7.31 -14.28
C GLU A 232 -33.05 5.82 -14.11
N THR A 233 -32.63 5.15 -15.20
CA THR A 233 -32.31 3.72 -15.21
C THR A 233 -31.37 3.34 -14.06
N SER A 234 -31.69 2.24 -13.38
CA SER A 234 -30.89 1.77 -12.25
C SER A 234 -29.45 1.50 -12.67
N SER A 235 -28.50 2.04 -11.91
CA SER A 235 -27.08 1.91 -12.21
C SER A 235 -26.23 1.95 -10.94
N THR A 236 -25.07 1.28 -10.99
CA THR A 236 -24.07 1.36 -9.91
C THR A 236 -23.13 2.51 -10.19
N LYS A 237 -23.11 3.51 -9.31
CA LYS A 237 -22.25 4.69 -9.43
C LYS A 237 -20.88 4.45 -8.83
N ALA A 238 -20.83 3.87 -7.64
CA ALA A 238 -19.58 3.49 -6.97
C ALA A 238 -19.74 2.14 -6.27
N PHE A 239 -18.71 1.32 -6.39
CA PHE A 239 -18.55 0.10 -5.63
C PHE A 239 -17.09 0.02 -5.20
N ARG A 240 -16.85 -0.01 -3.89
CA ARG A 240 -15.51 -0.16 -3.32
C ARG A 240 -15.55 -1.23 -2.24
N GLN A 241 -14.56 -2.11 -2.24
CA GLN A 241 -14.40 -3.11 -1.18
C GLN A 241 -12.92 -3.28 -0.85
N ASP A 242 -12.61 -3.60 0.39
CA ASP A 242 -11.26 -3.54 0.95
C ASP A 242 -10.54 -4.90 1.04
N GLY A 243 -11.19 -5.98 0.62
CA GLY A 243 -10.62 -7.33 0.58
C GLY A 243 -9.82 -7.60 -0.70
N TYR A 244 -8.89 -8.56 -0.64
CA TYR A 244 -8.09 -8.99 -1.78
C TYR A 244 -7.55 -10.40 -1.58
N SER A 245 -7.33 -11.10 -2.69
CA SER A 245 -6.66 -12.40 -2.69
C SER A 245 -5.19 -12.28 -2.33
N MET A 246 -4.56 -13.41 -2.03
CA MET A 246 -3.11 -13.45 -1.87
C MET A 246 -2.39 -12.94 -3.13
N GLY A 247 -1.29 -12.22 -2.94
CA GLY A 247 -0.47 -11.67 -4.02
C GLY A 247 0.97 -12.14 -3.93
N TYR A 248 1.63 -12.33 -5.06
CA TYR A 248 3.08 -12.50 -5.12
C TYR A 248 3.72 -11.14 -5.35
N LEU A 249 4.90 -10.92 -4.76
CA LEU A 249 5.68 -9.73 -5.06
C LEU A 249 6.10 -9.74 -6.54
N GLU A 250 5.62 -8.77 -7.32
CA GLU A 250 5.94 -8.64 -8.74
C GLU A 250 7.15 -7.73 -8.95
N THR A 251 7.14 -6.57 -8.29
CA THR A 251 8.18 -5.57 -8.43
C THR A 251 8.27 -4.70 -7.19
N TYR A 252 9.34 -3.92 -7.07
CA TYR A 252 9.48 -2.89 -6.06
C TYR A 252 9.90 -1.59 -6.73
N LYS A 253 9.49 -0.48 -6.14
CA LYS A 253 9.83 0.88 -6.58
C LYS A 253 10.45 1.62 -5.41
N ILE A 254 11.32 2.57 -5.73
CA ILE A 254 11.90 3.48 -4.75
C ILE A 254 11.51 4.89 -5.17
N ASP A 255 10.82 5.60 -4.29
CA ASP A 255 10.38 6.97 -4.54
C ASP A 255 11.53 8.00 -4.34
N GLN A 256 11.25 9.27 -4.60
CA GLN A 256 12.26 10.33 -4.43
C GLN A 256 12.59 10.64 -2.96
N ASN A 257 11.70 10.28 -2.04
CA ASN A 257 11.88 10.40 -0.61
C ASN A 257 12.60 9.17 -0.02
N GLY A 258 13.01 8.21 -0.85
CA GLY A 258 13.70 6.98 -0.45
C GLY A 258 12.78 5.91 0.12
N VAL A 259 11.46 6.04 -0.02
CA VAL A 259 10.49 5.01 0.38
C VAL A 259 10.52 3.88 -0.65
N ILE A 260 10.72 2.67 -0.16
CA ILE A 260 10.71 1.43 -0.93
C ILE A 260 9.29 0.87 -0.83
N THR A 261 8.58 0.82 -1.96
CA THR A 261 7.22 0.28 -2.05
C THR A 261 7.23 -0.99 -2.90
N ALA A 262 6.76 -2.10 -2.34
CA ALA A 262 6.52 -3.33 -3.07
C ALA A 262 5.15 -3.31 -3.74
N VAL A 263 5.08 -3.81 -4.97
CA VAL A 263 3.87 -3.99 -5.75
C VAL A 263 3.60 -5.48 -5.90
N TYR A 264 2.41 -5.91 -5.48
CA TYR A 264 2.00 -7.30 -5.51
C TYR A 264 1.03 -7.59 -6.67
N SER A 265 0.96 -8.85 -7.08
CA SER A 265 0.11 -9.31 -8.19
C SER A 265 -1.40 -9.16 -7.94
N ASN A 266 -1.80 -8.98 -6.67
CA ASN A 266 -3.18 -8.67 -6.28
C ASN A 266 -3.51 -7.17 -6.40
N GLY A 267 -2.55 -6.34 -6.86
CA GLY A 267 -2.70 -4.90 -7.03
C GLY A 267 -2.51 -4.10 -5.75
N THR A 268 -2.13 -4.72 -4.64
CA THR A 268 -1.78 -4.01 -3.40
C THR A 268 -0.38 -3.44 -3.49
N GLU A 269 -0.19 -2.26 -2.89
CA GLU A 269 1.11 -1.64 -2.71
C GLU A 269 1.41 -1.59 -1.21
N ARG A 270 2.62 -2.01 -0.82
CA ARG A 270 3.07 -1.97 0.58
C ARG A 270 4.39 -1.24 0.68
N ASP A 271 4.48 -0.29 1.58
CA ASP A 271 5.75 0.31 1.93
C ASP A 271 6.55 -0.69 2.78
N LEU A 272 7.79 -0.97 2.38
CA LEU A 272 8.71 -1.90 3.05
C LEU A 272 9.69 -1.19 3.97
N GLY A 273 9.98 0.09 3.68
CA GLY A 273 10.95 0.86 4.44
C GLY A 273 11.36 2.14 3.73
N GLN A 274 12.08 3.00 4.43
CA GLN A 274 12.65 4.22 3.89
C GLN A 274 14.15 4.26 4.13
N ILE A 275 14.92 4.58 3.08
CA ILE A 275 16.37 4.72 3.14
C ILE A 275 16.74 5.90 4.05
N ALA A 276 17.62 5.65 5.03
CA ALA A 276 18.13 6.69 5.90
C ALA A 276 19.30 7.43 5.25
N MET A 277 19.27 8.77 5.26
CA MET A 277 20.36 9.60 4.79
C MET A 277 21.11 10.25 5.95
N ALA A 278 22.44 10.09 5.96
CA ALA A 278 23.32 10.77 6.90
C ALA A 278 23.82 12.11 6.32
N THR A 279 23.90 13.13 7.16
CA THR A 279 24.61 14.39 6.86
C THR A 279 25.58 14.69 7.98
N PHE A 280 26.73 15.26 7.65
CA PHE A 280 27.78 15.60 8.59
C PHE A 280 27.99 17.10 8.60
N THR A 281 28.33 17.67 9.75
CA THR A 281 28.68 19.09 9.87
C THR A 281 29.91 19.42 9.02
N ASN A 282 30.89 18.50 8.98
CA ASN A 282 32.08 18.65 8.16
C ASN A 282 32.37 17.36 7.35
N PRO A 283 31.86 17.24 6.11
CA PRO A 283 32.10 16.08 5.26
C PRO A 283 33.58 15.83 4.93
N GLY A 284 34.42 16.87 4.91
CA GLY A 284 35.87 16.75 4.66
C GLY A 284 36.65 16.13 5.82
N GLY A 285 36.03 16.02 6.99
CA GLY A 285 36.60 15.34 8.16
C GLY A 285 36.36 13.83 8.16
N LEU A 286 35.58 13.27 7.24
CA LEU A 286 35.32 11.84 7.19
C LEU A 286 36.59 11.05 6.89
N GLU A 287 36.77 9.93 7.59
CA GLU A 287 37.89 9.03 7.34
C GLU A 287 37.53 8.05 6.22
N LYS A 288 38.40 7.93 5.21
CA LYS A 288 38.18 6.99 4.11
C LYS A 288 38.59 5.58 4.56
N MET A 289 37.62 4.65 4.56
CA MET A 289 37.83 3.27 5.02
C MET A 289 38.18 2.30 3.88
N GLY A 290 38.31 2.81 2.65
CA GLY A 290 38.55 2.02 1.44
C GLY A 290 37.43 2.21 0.42
N GLU A 291 37.69 1.90 -0.85
CA GLU A 291 36.72 2.06 -1.95
C GLU A 291 36.05 3.46 -1.96
N THR A 292 34.72 3.50 -1.88
CA THR A 292 33.85 4.67 -1.74
C THR A 292 33.16 4.71 -0.35
N LEU A 293 33.77 4.07 0.65
CA LEU A 293 33.27 4.00 2.03
C LEU A 293 34.00 4.99 2.94
N PHE A 294 33.23 5.58 3.84
CA PHE A 294 33.67 6.59 4.81
C PHE A 294 33.20 6.22 6.21
N SER A 295 33.99 6.53 7.23
CA SER A 295 33.59 6.46 8.63
C SER A 295 33.60 7.85 9.26
N GLU A 296 32.80 8.01 10.32
CA GLU A 296 32.83 9.21 11.14
C GLU A 296 34.18 9.38 11.85
N SER A 297 34.54 10.63 12.11
CA SER A 297 35.72 11.01 12.88
C SER A 297 35.38 12.17 13.82
N ILE A 298 36.27 12.47 14.76
CA ILE A 298 36.14 13.64 15.65
C ILE A 298 36.04 14.94 14.82
N ASN A 299 36.66 14.99 13.64
CA ASN A 299 36.66 16.17 12.78
C ASN A 299 35.42 16.27 11.87
N SER A 300 34.68 15.18 11.64
CA SER A 300 33.44 15.21 10.84
C SER A 300 32.23 15.67 11.64
N GLY A 301 32.28 15.46 12.96
CA GLY A 301 31.10 15.46 13.82
C GLY A 301 30.29 14.17 13.69
N GLU A 302 29.25 14.04 14.52
CA GLU A 302 28.33 12.90 14.53
C GLU A 302 27.46 12.85 13.27
N ALA A 303 27.04 11.65 12.89
CA ALA A 303 26.11 11.45 11.78
C ALA A 303 24.69 11.92 12.13
N LEU A 304 24.20 12.95 11.44
CA LEU A 304 22.80 13.36 11.54
C LEU A 304 21.96 12.55 10.56
N LEU A 305 21.26 11.53 11.05
CA LEU A 305 20.33 10.71 10.25
C LEU A 305 19.00 11.45 10.03
N GLY A 306 18.40 11.28 8.86
CA GLY A 306 17.05 11.76 8.58
C GLY A 306 16.57 11.37 7.19
N PRO A 307 15.28 11.56 6.90
CA PRO A 307 14.72 11.19 5.61
C PRO A 307 15.22 12.09 4.48
N SER A 308 15.14 11.59 3.25
CA SER A 308 15.47 12.32 2.03
C SER A 308 14.60 13.59 1.87
N GLY A 309 15.17 14.64 1.26
CA GLY A 309 14.43 15.85 0.87
C GLY A 309 14.12 16.87 1.98
N ILE A 310 14.49 16.63 3.23
CA ILE A 310 14.31 17.59 4.35
C ILE A 310 15.63 17.96 5.02
N ALA A 311 15.65 19.06 5.78
CA ALA A 311 16.79 19.46 6.62
C ALA A 311 18.15 19.52 5.87
N GLY A 312 18.14 19.96 4.61
CA GLY A 312 19.35 20.04 3.78
C GLY A 312 19.80 18.72 3.14
N LYS A 313 19.01 17.65 3.27
CA LYS A 313 19.24 16.37 2.59
C LYS A 313 18.69 16.44 1.16
N GLY A 314 19.46 15.91 0.21
CA GLY A 314 19.07 15.82 -1.19
C GLY A 314 17.89 14.86 -1.40
N LYS A 315 17.34 14.84 -2.62
CA LYS A 315 16.37 13.84 -3.05
C LYS A 315 17.07 12.62 -3.64
N ILE A 316 16.42 11.46 -3.58
CA ILE A 316 16.89 10.23 -4.21
C ILE A 316 16.31 10.15 -5.63
N ILE A 317 17.10 9.66 -6.59
CA ILE A 317 16.63 9.34 -7.93
C ILE A 317 16.93 7.87 -8.20
N SER A 318 15.88 7.05 -8.15
CA SER A 318 16.00 5.61 -8.39
C SER A 318 16.41 5.30 -9.82
N GLY A 319 17.16 4.21 -10.02
CA GLY A 319 17.60 3.72 -11.33
C GLY A 319 18.70 4.54 -12.01
N THR A 320 19.32 5.48 -11.29
CA THR A 320 20.44 6.29 -11.81
C THR A 320 21.68 6.11 -10.93
N LEU A 321 22.86 6.28 -11.52
CA LEU A 321 24.14 6.27 -10.81
C LEU A 321 24.80 7.64 -10.97
N GLU A 322 25.26 8.23 -9.87
CA GLU A 322 26.03 9.47 -9.91
C GLU A 322 27.34 9.27 -10.68
N MET A 323 27.59 10.12 -11.68
CA MET A 323 28.85 10.13 -12.42
C MET A 323 29.99 10.67 -11.55
N SER A 324 31.23 10.29 -11.90
CA SER A 324 32.41 10.89 -11.29
C SER A 324 32.41 12.40 -11.52
N ASN A 325 32.75 13.15 -10.48
CA ASN A 325 32.92 14.60 -10.55
C ASN A 325 34.29 15.03 -11.12
N VAL A 326 35.07 14.09 -11.66
CA VAL A 326 36.42 14.34 -12.17
C VAL A 326 36.38 14.56 -13.69
N ASP A 327 36.84 15.72 -14.14
CA ASP A 327 37.10 15.98 -15.56
C ASP A 327 38.54 15.57 -15.92
N LEU A 328 38.67 14.58 -16.80
CA LEU A 328 39.98 14.07 -17.22
C LEU A 328 40.85 15.14 -17.88
N ALA A 329 40.28 16.08 -18.65
CA ALA A 329 41.07 17.08 -19.36
C ALA A 329 41.77 18.06 -18.39
N GLU A 330 41.05 18.48 -17.34
CA GLU A 330 41.60 19.32 -16.27
C GLU A 330 42.66 18.55 -15.47
N GLN A 331 42.36 17.31 -15.06
CA GLN A 331 43.31 16.50 -14.31
C GLN A 331 44.60 16.20 -15.08
N PHE A 332 44.53 15.99 -16.40
CA PHE A 332 45.73 15.84 -17.23
C PHE A 332 46.55 17.14 -17.30
N THR A 333 45.90 18.29 -17.35
CA THR A 333 46.57 19.59 -17.35
C THR A 333 47.29 19.83 -16.02
N ASP A 334 46.63 19.54 -14.90
CA ASP A 334 47.22 19.64 -13.56
C ASP A 334 48.39 18.68 -13.37
N MET A 335 48.31 17.48 -13.92
CA MET A 335 49.44 16.54 -13.95
C MET A 335 50.63 17.13 -14.74
N ILE A 336 50.39 17.73 -15.91
CA ILE A 336 51.44 18.36 -16.71
C ILE A 336 52.06 19.55 -15.97
N VAL A 337 51.25 20.39 -15.31
CA VAL A 337 51.74 21.53 -14.51
C VAL A 337 52.59 21.03 -13.36
N THR A 338 52.12 20.01 -12.62
CA THR A 338 52.85 19.42 -11.49
C THR A 338 54.17 18.80 -11.95
N GLN A 339 54.17 18.07 -13.07
CA GLN A 339 55.39 17.49 -13.67
C GLN A 339 56.38 18.57 -14.11
N ARG A 340 55.91 19.64 -14.78
CA ARG A 340 56.75 20.79 -15.15
C ARG A 340 57.30 21.51 -13.93
N GLY A 341 56.50 21.64 -12.86
CA GLY A 341 56.93 22.19 -11.57
C GLY A 341 58.04 21.35 -10.93
N PHE A 342 57.91 20.03 -10.92
CA PHE A 342 58.94 19.12 -10.41
C PHE A 342 60.24 19.18 -11.25
N GLN A 343 60.13 19.24 -12.57
CA GLN A 343 61.28 19.41 -13.47
C GLN A 343 61.98 20.76 -13.25
N ALA A 344 61.22 21.84 -13.10
CA ALA A 344 61.76 23.17 -12.79
C ALA A 344 62.49 23.19 -11.44
N ASN A 345 61.89 22.62 -10.39
CA ASN A 345 62.53 22.48 -9.06
C ASN A 345 63.83 21.66 -9.14
N SER A 346 63.82 20.56 -9.90
CA SER A 346 65.02 19.74 -10.12
C SER A 346 66.11 20.50 -10.87
N LYS A 347 65.72 21.35 -11.83
CA LYS A 347 66.67 22.19 -12.57
C LYS A 347 67.32 23.25 -11.67
N THR A 348 66.55 23.88 -10.79
CA THR A 348 67.06 24.82 -9.79
C THR A 348 68.11 24.17 -8.87
N ILE A 349 67.88 22.91 -8.47
CA ILE A 349 68.85 22.14 -7.68
C ILE A 349 70.14 21.90 -8.48
N GLN A 350 70.04 21.43 -9.73
CA GLN A 350 71.22 21.22 -10.60
C GLN A 350 72.02 22.50 -10.81
N THR A 351 71.36 23.63 -11.08
CA THR A 351 72.05 24.91 -11.27
C THR A 351 72.73 25.38 -9.98
N SER A 352 72.10 25.13 -8.83
CA SER A 352 72.68 25.47 -7.53
C SER A 352 73.91 24.62 -7.23
N ASP A 353 73.86 23.32 -7.52
CA ASP A 353 74.98 22.39 -7.36
C ASP A 353 76.16 22.77 -8.26
N GLN A 354 75.89 23.10 -9.52
CA GLN A 354 76.91 23.55 -10.47
C GLN A 354 77.59 24.87 -10.02
N MET A 355 76.82 25.82 -9.47
CA MET A 355 77.40 27.05 -8.91
C MET A 355 78.27 26.78 -7.67
N LEU A 356 77.87 25.86 -6.80
CA LEU A 356 78.68 25.45 -5.64
C LEU A 356 80.00 24.80 -6.09
N GLN A 357 79.94 23.99 -7.14
CA GLN A 357 81.13 23.34 -7.71
C GLN A 357 82.12 24.37 -8.29
N GLU A 358 81.64 25.38 -9.01
CA GLU A 358 82.47 26.49 -9.51
C GLU A 358 83.05 27.36 -8.38
N LEU A 359 82.32 27.54 -7.28
CA LEU A 359 82.83 28.24 -6.09
C LEU A 359 83.96 27.47 -5.41
N LEU A 360 83.88 26.13 -5.39
CA LEU A 360 84.91 25.25 -4.86
C LEU A 360 86.19 25.25 -5.72
N THR A 361 86.06 25.36 -7.05
CA THR A 361 87.22 25.43 -7.97
C THR A 361 87.93 26.77 -7.90
N LEU A 362 87.23 27.87 -7.62
CA LEU A 362 87.80 29.21 -7.40
C LEU A 362 88.62 29.38 -6.11
N LYS A 363 88.47 28.47 -5.13
CA LYS A 363 89.22 28.52 -3.85
C LYS A 363 90.60 27.82 -3.92
N ARG A 364 90.93 27.16 -5.05
CA ARG A 364 92.28 26.68 -5.35
C ARG A 364 93.03 27.71 -6.18
#